data_AF-N2JCK4-F1
#
_entry.id   AF-N2JCK4-F1
#
_cell.length_a   1.000
_cell.length_b   1.000
_cell.length_c   1.000
_cell.angle_alpha   90.00
_cell.angle_beta   90.00
_cell.angle_gamma   90.00
#
_symmetry.space_group_name_H-M   'P 1'
#
loop_
_entity.id
_entity.type
_entity.pdbx_description
1 polymer ?
#
loop_
_entity_poly.entity_id
_entity_poly.type
_entity_poly.pdbx_seq_one_letter_code
_entity_poly.pdbx_strand_id
1 'polypeptide(L)'
;MNARNGLAVGLLALGLVIGNAQAAGWCESGKPVKFAGVNWESGMLLTELMSTVLREGYDCKTDSIPGNSITLEAALSSNDIQVFAEEWIGRSDVWNKAADAGKVVGVGTPIKGATEGWYVPRYLVEGKNAKAPDLKSISDLPKYAMLFRDPEEPGKGRFYNCPAGWTCELENTEMLERYGLADTFTNFRPGTGPALDAAILSAVKRKQPILTYYWSPTPLLGRADLIKLASKPGDEKAITVQAGLSKPFYENAPELVAVLEKVNVPIDLLNKALAEQAEYKQDAPTAARAFLKAHPDVWHEWVDAAAAQEIEASL
;
A
#
# COMPACT_ATOMS: atom_id res chain seq x y z
N MET A 1 89.16 8.97 -29.84
CA MET A 1 88.31 10.13 -29.48
C MET A 1 86.93 9.86 -30.03
N ASN A 2 86.00 9.48 -29.14
CA ASN A 2 84.69 8.91 -29.49
C ASN A 2 83.66 9.99 -29.83
N ALA A 3 82.97 9.82 -30.95
CA ALA A 3 81.77 10.56 -31.31
C ALA A 3 80.56 10.02 -30.53
N ARG A 4 79.76 10.92 -29.94
CA ARG A 4 78.48 10.62 -29.28
C ARG A 4 77.34 11.25 -30.09
N ASN A 5 76.55 10.41 -30.76
CA ASN A 5 75.26 10.79 -31.34
C ASN A 5 74.22 10.90 -30.21
N GLY A 6 73.54 12.05 -30.11
CA GLY A 6 72.38 12.25 -29.24
C GLY A 6 71.09 11.93 -29.99
N LEU A 7 70.34 10.94 -29.52
CA LEU A 7 68.95 10.67 -29.91
C LEU A 7 68.02 11.40 -28.93
N ALA A 8 67.27 12.38 -29.44
CA ALA A 8 66.18 13.02 -28.73
C ALA A 8 64.90 12.18 -28.91
N VAL A 9 64.40 11.58 -27.82
CA VAL A 9 63.11 10.89 -27.78
C VAL A 9 62.04 11.91 -27.39
N GLY A 10 61.14 12.24 -28.32
CA GLY A 10 59.96 13.06 -28.03
C GLY A 10 58.89 12.23 -27.32
N LEU A 11 58.54 12.59 -26.09
CA LEU A 11 57.34 12.08 -25.41
C LEU A 11 56.09 12.73 -26.04
N LEU A 12 55.26 11.95 -26.72
CA LEU A 12 53.86 12.30 -26.96
C LEU A 12 53.09 12.10 -25.65
N ALA A 13 52.64 13.19 -25.04
CA ALA A 13 51.66 13.14 -23.94
C ALA A 13 50.26 12.90 -24.54
N LEU A 14 49.74 11.68 -24.40
CA LEU A 14 48.32 11.40 -24.61
C LEU A 14 47.54 12.02 -23.44
N GLY A 15 46.81 13.10 -23.70
CA GLY A 15 45.84 13.65 -22.75
C GLY A 15 44.68 12.67 -22.59
N LEU A 16 44.58 12.01 -21.42
CA LEU A 16 43.34 11.36 -21.01
C LEU A 16 42.30 12.43 -20.74
N VAL A 17 41.32 12.55 -21.64
CA VAL A 17 40.06 13.23 -21.34
C VAL A 17 39.28 12.29 -20.42
N ILE A 18 39.33 12.54 -19.11
CA ILE A 18 38.46 11.88 -18.15
C ILE A 18 37.08 12.52 -18.34
N GLY A 19 36.29 11.97 -19.27
CA GLY A 19 34.87 12.26 -19.34
C GLY A 19 34.22 11.72 -18.08
N ASN A 20 33.54 12.57 -17.31
CA ASN A 20 32.60 12.13 -16.28
C ASN A 20 31.48 11.36 -16.98
N ALA A 21 31.63 10.05 -17.13
CA ALA A 21 30.51 9.18 -17.43
C ALA A 21 29.60 9.19 -16.19
N GLN A 22 28.64 10.12 -16.16
CA GLN A 22 27.49 9.97 -15.29
C GLN A 22 26.85 8.63 -15.68
N ALA A 23 26.71 7.74 -14.70
CA ALA A 23 25.96 6.51 -14.91
C ALA A 23 24.57 6.89 -15.41
N ALA A 24 24.10 6.21 -16.46
CA ALA A 24 22.75 6.41 -16.97
C ALA A 24 21.74 6.24 -15.83
N GLY A 25 20.76 7.14 -15.74
CA GLY A 25 19.68 7.05 -14.76
C GLY A 25 18.92 5.72 -14.88
N TRP A 26 18.12 5.35 -13.87
CA TRP A 26 17.47 4.02 -13.87
C TRP A 26 16.68 3.75 -15.16
N CYS A 27 15.94 4.75 -15.62
CA CYS A 27 15.10 4.63 -16.82
C CYS A 27 15.92 4.63 -18.12
N GLU A 28 16.99 5.43 -18.18
CA GLU A 28 17.95 5.42 -19.29
C GLU A 28 18.68 4.07 -19.43
N SER A 29 18.84 3.33 -18.33
CA SER A 29 19.42 1.97 -18.36
C SER A 29 18.51 0.94 -19.04
N GLY A 30 17.25 1.29 -19.32
CA GLY A 30 16.25 0.43 -19.96
C GLY A 30 15.67 -0.65 -19.04
N LYS A 31 16.06 -0.68 -17.76
CA LYS A 31 15.51 -1.59 -16.75
C LYS A 31 14.08 -1.14 -16.38
N PRO A 32 13.11 -2.07 -16.30
CA PRO A 32 11.79 -1.70 -15.84
C PRO A 32 11.80 -1.35 -14.34
N VAL A 33 10.97 -0.40 -13.94
CA VAL A 33 10.55 -0.20 -12.55
C VAL A 33 9.36 -1.11 -12.30
N LYS A 34 9.58 -2.21 -11.57
CA LYS A 34 8.51 -3.15 -11.25
C LYS A 34 7.83 -2.77 -9.95
N PHE A 35 6.51 -2.65 -9.99
CA PHE A 35 5.68 -2.33 -8.86
C PHE A 35 5.08 -3.60 -8.21
N ALA A 36 4.80 -3.50 -6.93
CA ALA A 36 3.97 -4.45 -6.19
C ALA A 36 2.52 -4.38 -6.71
N GLY A 37 2.07 -5.44 -7.38
CA GLY A 37 0.70 -5.59 -7.87
C GLY A 37 -0.23 -6.10 -6.78
N VAL A 38 -0.50 -5.25 -5.80
CA VAL A 38 -1.44 -5.54 -4.71
C VAL A 38 -2.88 -5.61 -5.21
N ASN A 39 -3.77 -6.23 -4.42
CA ASN A 39 -5.15 -6.51 -4.81
C ASN A 39 -6.20 -5.85 -3.89
N TRP A 40 -5.81 -4.76 -3.22
CA TRP A 40 -6.73 -3.86 -2.52
C TRP A 40 -6.82 -2.51 -3.23
N GLU A 41 -7.98 -1.88 -3.16
CA GLU A 41 -8.40 -0.82 -4.08
C GLU A 41 -7.50 0.42 -4.00
N SER A 42 -7.18 0.90 -2.79
CA SER A 42 -6.29 2.06 -2.59
C SER A 42 -4.88 1.80 -3.13
N GLY A 43 -4.35 0.60 -2.88
CA GLY A 43 -3.00 0.22 -3.31
C GLY A 43 -2.92 0.06 -4.83
N MET A 44 -3.96 -0.49 -5.45
CA MET A 44 -4.06 -0.57 -6.91
C MET A 44 -4.08 0.83 -7.54
N LEU A 45 -4.87 1.76 -7.01
CA LEU A 45 -4.94 3.13 -7.51
C LEU A 45 -3.60 3.86 -7.33
N LEU A 46 -2.97 3.77 -6.15
CA LEU A 46 -1.66 4.39 -5.90
C LEU A 46 -0.56 3.79 -6.78
N THR A 47 -0.55 2.47 -6.99
CA THR A 47 0.39 1.82 -7.91
C THR A 47 0.23 2.38 -9.32
N GLU A 48 -1.00 2.54 -9.82
CA GLU A 48 -1.25 3.09 -11.16
C GLU A 48 -0.92 4.59 -11.27
N LEU A 49 -1.17 5.38 -10.21
CA LEU A 49 -0.78 6.78 -10.17
C LEU A 49 0.75 6.93 -10.23
N MET A 50 1.48 6.23 -9.36
CA MET A 50 2.94 6.29 -9.32
C MET A 50 3.55 5.73 -10.60
N SER A 51 3.06 4.60 -11.11
CA SER A 51 3.57 3.99 -12.35
C SER A 51 3.33 4.91 -13.55
N THR A 52 2.17 5.55 -13.65
CA THR A 52 1.86 6.50 -14.73
C THR A 52 2.76 7.73 -14.66
N VAL A 53 2.99 8.29 -13.47
CA VAL A 53 3.91 9.42 -13.29
C VAL A 53 5.33 9.06 -13.76
N LEU A 54 5.86 7.90 -13.35
CA LEU A 54 7.20 7.49 -13.80
C LEU A 54 7.25 7.18 -15.30
N ARG A 55 6.20 6.56 -15.85
CA ARG A 55 6.15 6.16 -17.25
C ARG A 55 6.01 7.34 -18.20
N GLU A 56 5.06 8.24 -17.94
CA GLU A 56 4.75 9.35 -18.84
C GLU A 56 5.65 10.58 -18.56
N GLY A 57 6.05 10.81 -17.31
CA GLY A 57 6.85 11.98 -16.93
C GLY A 57 8.36 11.79 -17.02
N TYR A 58 8.84 10.55 -16.93
CA TYR A 58 10.27 10.22 -16.87
C TYR A 58 10.70 9.13 -17.87
N ASP A 59 9.82 8.78 -18.82
CA ASP A 59 10.03 7.75 -19.87
C ASP A 59 10.50 6.40 -19.31
N CYS A 60 10.03 6.06 -18.09
CA CYS A 60 10.37 4.80 -17.46
C CYS A 60 9.53 3.66 -18.02
N LYS A 61 10.16 2.51 -18.29
CA LYS A 61 9.40 1.26 -18.45
C LYS A 61 8.88 0.85 -17.08
N THR A 62 7.58 0.67 -16.95
CA THR A 62 6.95 0.19 -15.71
C THR A 62 6.26 -1.14 -15.93
N ASP A 63 6.25 -1.97 -14.91
CA ASP A 63 5.51 -3.23 -14.87
C ASP A 63 4.94 -3.44 -13.47
N SER A 64 3.92 -4.28 -13.31
CA SER A 64 3.31 -4.58 -12.02
C SER A 64 3.21 -6.09 -11.82
N ILE A 65 3.82 -6.58 -10.76
CA ILE A 65 3.90 -8.02 -10.48
C ILE A 65 2.81 -8.38 -9.47
N PRO A 66 1.78 -9.14 -9.86
CA PRO A 66 0.70 -9.50 -8.95
C PRO A 66 1.20 -10.42 -7.84
N GLY A 67 0.75 -10.19 -6.61
CA GLY A 67 1.11 -11.01 -5.46
C GLY A 67 0.37 -10.60 -4.19
N ASN A 68 0.59 -11.37 -3.13
CA ASN A 68 0.17 -10.95 -1.78
C ASN A 68 1.28 -10.15 -1.10
N SER A 69 0.95 -9.36 -0.08
CA SER A 69 1.89 -8.42 0.53
C SER A 69 3.15 -9.12 1.06
N ILE A 70 3.01 -10.27 1.71
CA ILE A 70 4.15 -11.02 2.27
C ILE A 70 5.14 -11.44 1.17
N THR A 71 4.62 -11.97 0.05
CA THR A 71 5.46 -12.36 -1.10
C THR A 71 6.09 -11.16 -1.80
N LEU A 72 5.37 -10.04 -1.87
CA LEU A 72 5.84 -8.82 -2.53
C LEU A 72 6.89 -8.09 -1.69
N GLU A 73 6.78 -8.09 -0.37
CA GLU A 73 7.84 -7.59 0.53
C GLU A 73 9.12 -8.42 0.38
N ALA A 74 9.01 -9.74 0.26
CA ALA A 74 10.17 -10.61 0.02
C ALA A 74 10.83 -10.30 -1.35
N ALA A 75 10.01 -10.13 -2.39
CA ALA A 75 10.47 -9.73 -3.73
C ALA A 75 11.14 -8.36 -3.72
N LEU A 76 10.59 -7.39 -2.97
CA LEU A 76 11.17 -6.06 -2.79
C LEU A 76 12.54 -6.14 -2.11
N SER A 77 12.67 -6.96 -1.06
CA SER A 77 13.93 -7.16 -0.34
C SER A 77 15.03 -7.81 -1.20
N SER A 78 14.64 -8.56 -2.23
CA SER A 78 15.54 -9.19 -3.20
C SER A 78 15.73 -8.34 -4.47
N ASN A 79 15.08 -7.17 -4.55
CA ASN A 79 15.06 -6.29 -5.73
C ASN A 79 14.45 -6.96 -6.99
N ASP A 80 13.62 -7.99 -6.82
CA ASP A 80 12.82 -8.57 -7.90
C ASP A 80 11.69 -7.62 -8.32
N ILE A 81 11.25 -6.77 -7.39
CA ILE A 81 10.46 -5.56 -7.61
C ILE A 81 11.17 -4.34 -6.98
N GLN A 82 10.82 -3.13 -7.44
CA GLN A 82 11.46 -1.87 -7.06
C GLN A 82 10.60 -1.02 -6.12
N VAL A 83 9.27 -1.04 -6.31
CA VAL A 83 8.35 -0.12 -5.61
C VAL A 83 7.15 -0.89 -5.07
N PHE A 84 6.81 -0.65 -3.81
CA PHE A 84 5.57 -1.02 -3.17
C PHE A 84 4.83 0.28 -2.81
N ALA A 85 3.83 0.65 -3.60
CA ALA A 85 3.23 2.00 -3.56
C ALA A 85 2.51 2.34 -2.25
N GLU A 86 1.98 1.32 -1.56
CA GLU A 86 1.24 1.46 -0.30
C GLU A 86 1.72 0.41 0.70
N GLU A 87 2.94 0.55 1.19
CA GLU A 87 3.49 -0.33 2.21
C GLU A 87 3.00 0.10 3.60
N TRP A 88 2.41 -0.84 4.33
CA TRP A 88 1.94 -0.62 5.71
C TRP A 88 3.04 -1.04 6.67
N ILE A 89 3.84 -0.06 7.07
CA ILE A 89 5.10 -0.26 7.78
C ILE A 89 4.87 -0.91 9.16
N GLY A 90 5.72 -1.88 9.50
CA GLY A 90 5.72 -2.50 10.83
C GLY A 90 4.78 -3.68 10.98
N ARG A 91 3.99 -4.03 9.95
CA ARG A 91 2.97 -5.09 10.03
C ARG A 91 3.50 -6.51 9.87
N SER A 92 4.67 -6.69 9.26
CA SER A 92 5.19 -8.03 8.97
C SER A 92 6.64 -8.20 9.41
N ASP A 93 6.95 -9.43 9.81
CA ASP A 93 8.32 -9.86 10.04
C ASP A 93 9.19 -9.76 8.79
N VAL A 94 8.61 -9.92 7.61
CA VAL A 94 9.36 -9.89 6.33
C VAL A 94 9.86 -8.48 6.06
N TRP A 95 8.97 -7.48 6.10
CA TRP A 95 9.35 -6.07 5.99
C TRP A 95 10.35 -5.68 7.09
N ASN A 96 10.02 -5.96 8.35
CA ASN A 96 10.84 -5.53 9.50
C ASN A 96 12.27 -6.07 9.40
N LYS A 97 12.45 -7.37 9.12
CA LYS A 97 13.78 -7.97 8.95
C LYS A 97 14.50 -7.42 7.72
N ALA A 98 13.80 -7.11 6.63
CA ALA A 98 14.40 -6.52 5.45
C ALA A 98 14.87 -5.08 5.70
N ALA A 99 14.08 -4.29 6.42
CA ALA A 99 14.41 -2.91 6.80
C ALA A 99 15.60 -2.88 7.77
N ASP A 100 15.59 -3.72 8.81
CA ASP A 100 16.71 -3.87 9.76
C ASP A 100 18.01 -4.30 9.07
N ALA A 101 17.90 -5.13 8.03
CA ALA A 101 19.03 -5.55 7.19
C ALA A 101 19.43 -4.51 6.13
N GLY A 102 18.76 -3.36 6.05
CA GLY A 102 19.02 -2.30 5.08
C GLY A 102 18.71 -2.68 3.63
N LYS A 103 17.84 -3.68 3.40
CA LYS A 103 17.47 -4.17 2.06
C LYS A 103 16.27 -3.45 1.45
N VAL A 104 15.48 -2.78 2.27
CA VAL A 104 14.34 -1.97 1.84
C VAL A 104 14.35 -0.63 2.58
N VAL A 105 13.72 0.37 2.00
CA VAL A 105 13.59 1.71 2.57
C VAL A 105 12.16 2.19 2.36
N GLY A 106 11.48 2.61 3.43
CA GLY A 106 10.19 3.32 3.31
C GLY A 106 10.42 4.80 3.08
N VAL A 107 9.81 5.37 2.05
CA VAL A 107 9.93 6.80 1.70
C VAL A 107 8.57 7.48 1.59
N GLY A 108 8.56 8.79 1.78
CA GLY A 108 7.37 9.61 1.63
C GLY A 108 6.22 9.22 2.57
N THR A 109 5.02 9.67 2.22
CA THR A 109 3.78 9.36 2.95
C THR A 109 2.59 9.44 1.99
N PRO A 110 2.39 8.45 1.09
CA PRO A 110 1.35 8.49 0.05
C PRO A 110 -0.05 8.67 0.61
N ILE A 111 -0.27 8.24 1.85
CA ILE A 111 -1.53 8.40 2.60
C ILE A 111 -1.22 8.90 4.00
N LYS A 112 -1.86 10.01 4.40
CA LYS A 112 -1.84 10.52 5.78
C LYS A 112 -3.20 10.32 6.42
N GLY A 113 -3.23 9.90 7.69
CA GLY A 113 -4.47 9.68 8.43
C GLY A 113 -5.19 8.37 8.11
N ALA A 114 -4.47 7.38 7.54
CA ALA A 114 -5.00 6.04 7.36
C ALA A 114 -5.45 5.46 8.72
N THR A 115 -6.54 4.71 8.71
CA THR A 115 -7.09 4.08 9.91
C THR A 115 -7.48 2.65 9.63
N GLU A 116 -7.37 1.78 10.63
CA GLU A 116 -7.90 0.42 10.55
C GLU A 116 -8.59 0.04 11.86
N GLY A 117 -9.29 -1.08 11.85
CA GLY A 117 -9.81 -1.67 13.07
C GLY A 117 -10.86 -2.72 12.83
N TRP A 118 -11.52 -3.10 13.92
CA TRP A 118 -12.65 -4.02 13.89
C TRP A 118 -13.95 -3.26 13.95
N TYR A 119 -14.88 -3.67 13.11
CA TYR A 119 -16.11 -2.97 12.83
C TYR A 119 -17.32 -3.88 13.03
N VAL A 120 -18.39 -3.27 13.49
CA VAL A 120 -19.73 -3.85 13.54
C VAL A 120 -20.73 -2.89 12.90
N PRO A 121 -21.83 -3.39 12.31
CA PRO A 121 -22.88 -2.51 11.80
C PRO A 121 -23.49 -1.64 12.91
N ARG A 122 -23.68 -0.35 12.63
CA ARG A 122 -24.20 0.63 13.59
C ARG A 122 -25.51 0.21 14.25
N TYR A 123 -26.41 -0.40 13.47
CA TYR A 123 -27.72 -0.86 13.96
C TYR A 123 -27.65 -1.96 15.03
N LEU A 124 -26.50 -2.59 15.25
CA LEU A 124 -26.33 -3.56 16.35
C LEU A 124 -26.13 -2.87 17.70
N VAL A 125 -25.54 -1.67 17.70
CA VAL A 125 -25.07 -1.00 18.92
C VAL A 125 -25.83 0.30 19.20
N GLU A 126 -26.40 0.93 18.17
CA GLU A 126 -27.19 2.15 18.29
C GLU A 126 -28.68 1.92 17.94
N GLY A 127 -29.54 2.71 18.58
CA GLY A 127 -30.98 2.72 18.34
C GLY A 127 -31.80 1.91 19.34
N LYS A 128 -33.13 2.11 19.31
CA LYS A 128 -34.08 1.55 20.29
C LYS A 128 -34.07 0.01 20.37
N ASN A 129 -33.74 -0.65 19.27
CA ASN A 129 -33.77 -2.11 19.13
C ASN A 129 -32.35 -2.70 18.97
N ALA A 130 -31.32 -1.96 19.40
CA ALA A 130 -29.94 -2.42 19.36
C ALA A 130 -29.80 -3.75 20.12
N LYS A 131 -29.15 -4.74 19.47
CA LYS A 131 -28.93 -6.07 20.07
C LYS A 131 -27.74 -6.11 21.02
N ALA A 132 -26.83 -5.14 20.90
CA ALA A 132 -25.60 -5.04 21.65
C ALA A 132 -25.27 -3.57 21.99
N PRO A 133 -26.13 -2.83 22.72
CA PRO A 133 -25.93 -1.41 23.01
C PRO A 133 -24.66 -1.11 23.82
N ASP A 134 -24.12 -2.10 24.53
CA ASP A 134 -22.89 -1.97 25.32
C ASP A 134 -21.63 -2.48 24.58
N LEU A 135 -21.76 -2.94 23.32
CA LEU A 135 -20.62 -3.35 22.50
C LEU A 135 -19.91 -2.10 21.94
N LYS A 136 -18.94 -1.59 22.69
CA LYS A 136 -18.16 -0.38 22.34
C LYS A 136 -16.70 -0.69 22.08
N SER A 137 -16.19 -1.78 22.64
CA SER A 137 -14.78 -2.17 22.52
C SER A 137 -14.63 -3.63 22.08
N ILE A 138 -13.46 -3.95 21.54
CA ILE A 138 -13.07 -5.34 21.22
C ILE A 138 -13.13 -6.22 22.48
N SER A 139 -12.85 -5.64 23.66
CA SER A 139 -12.91 -6.34 24.94
C SER A 139 -14.32 -6.77 25.37
N ASP A 140 -15.37 -6.21 24.77
CA ASP A 140 -16.76 -6.59 25.05
C ASP A 140 -17.22 -7.81 24.25
N LEU A 141 -16.49 -8.17 23.18
CA LEU A 141 -16.85 -9.25 22.25
C LEU A 141 -17.11 -10.63 22.89
N PRO A 142 -16.42 -11.06 23.97
CA PRO A 142 -16.72 -12.35 24.60
C PRO A 142 -18.20 -12.48 25.01
N LYS A 143 -18.84 -11.37 25.40
CA LYS A 143 -20.26 -11.33 25.81
C LYS A 143 -21.21 -11.49 24.62
N TYR A 144 -20.74 -11.23 23.40
CA TYR A 144 -21.55 -11.15 22.18
C TYR A 144 -21.18 -12.19 21.13
N ALA A 145 -20.35 -13.19 21.44
CA ALA A 145 -19.91 -14.21 20.48
C ALA A 145 -21.07 -14.84 19.70
N MET A 146 -22.16 -15.19 20.40
CA MET A 146 -23.34 -15.82 19.80
C MET A 146 -24.17 -14.87 18.94
N LEU A 147 -24.00 -13.55 19.08
CA LEU A 147 -24.61 -12.57 18.16
C LEU A 147 -23.99 -12.69 16.76
N PHE A 148 -22.69 -13.02 16.69
CA PHE A 148 -21.93 -13.17 15.46
C PHE A 148 -21.72 -14.63 15.07
N ARG A 149 -22.67 -15.52 15.39
CA ARG A 149 -22.53 -16.98 15.25
C ARG A 149 -21.91 -17.42 13.93
N ASP A 150 -20.92 -18.30 14.03
CA ASP A 150 -20.29 -18.94 12.88
C ASP A 150 -21.20 -20.07 12.33
N PRO A 151 -21.52 -20.08 11.01
CA PRO A 151 -22.32 -21.15 10.40
C PRO A 151 -21.59 -22.50 10.30
N GLU A 152 -20.25 -22.51 10.28
CA GLU A 152 -19.39 -23.69 10.19
C GLU A 152 -18.95 -24.18 11.58
N GLU A 153 -18.84 -23.28 12.56
CA GLU A 153 -18.57 -23.59 13.97
C GLU A 153 -19.67 -23.03 14.90
N PRO A 154 -20.86 -23.67 15.00
CA PRO A 154 -22.02 -23.12 15.71
C PRO A 154 -21.83 -22.70 17.17
N GLY A 155 -20.79 -23.21 17.85
CA GLY A 155 -20.44 -22.87 19.22
C GLY A 155 -19.59 -21.59 19.37
N LYS A 156 -19.18 -20.96 18.26
CA LYS A 156 -18.33 -19.77 18.23
C LYS A 156 -18.99 -18.62 17.47
N GLY A 157 -18.51 -17.41 17.71
CA GLY A 157 -18.71 -16.28 16.81
C GLY A 157 -17.78 -16.39 15.59
N ARG A 158 -18.05 -15.65 14.52
CA ARG A 158 -17.18 -15.50 13.36
C ARG A 158 -16.63 -14.08 13.33
N PHE A 159 -15.31 -13.96 13.30
CA PHE A 159 -14.61 -12.73 12.95
C PHE A 159 -14.14 -12.85 11.50
N TYR A 160 -14.53 -11.89 10.66
CA TYR A 160 -14.03 -11.77 9.30
C TYR A 160 -12.72 -10.99 9.31
N ASN A 161 -11.61 -11.70 9.18
CA ASN A 161 -10.26 -11.15 9.10
C ASN A 161 -9.96 -10.66 7.66
N CYS A 162 -8.76 -10.10 7.45
CA CYS A 162 -8.18 -9.86 6.15
C CYS A 162 -8.09 -11.13 5.29
N PRO A 163 -8.02 -10.96 3.95
CA PRO A 163 -7.67 -12.04 3.06
C PRO A 163 -6.35 -12.73 3.44
N ALA A 164 -6.29 -14.04 3.24
CA ALA A 164 -5.07 -14.80 3.49
C ALA A 164 -3.90 -14.26 2.65
N GLY A 165 -2.75 -14.07 3.29
CA GLY A 165 -1.54 -13.53 2.66
C GLY A 165 -1.40 -12.00 2.72
N TRP A 166 -2.41 -11.28 3.23
CA TRP A 166 -2.27 -9.85 3.57
C TRP A 166 -1.64 -9.71 4.96
N THR A 167 -0.78 -8.70 5.15
CA THR A 167 -0.08 -8.50 6.44
C THR A 167 -1.04 -8.23 7.60
N CYS A 168 -2.15 -7.55 7.35
CA CYS A 168 -3.16 -7.31 8.38
C CYS A 168 -3.83 -8.59 8.91
N GLU A 169 -3.78 -9.71 8.16
CA GLU A 169 -4.26 -11.00 8.67
C GLU A 169 -3.46 -11.46 9.88
N LEU A 170 -2.13 -11.32 9.83
CA LEU A 170 -1.22 -11.70 10.90
C LEU A 170 -1.47 -10.83 12.15
N GLU A 171 -1.56 -9.51 11.97
CA GLU A 171 -1.82 -8.58 13.08
C GLU A 171 -3.16 -8.85 13.76
N ASN A 172 -4.21 -9.10 12.99
CA ASN A 172 -5.52 -9.43 13.53
C ASN A 172 -5.55 -10.80 14.21
N THR A 173 -4.78 -11.77 13.73
CA THR A 173 -4.62 -13.07 14.38
C THR A 173 -3.96 -12.92 15.74
N GLU A 174 -2.86 -12.16 15.83
CA GLU A 174 -2.26 -11.82 17.13
C GLU A 174 -3.23 -11.05 18.03
N MET A 175 -4.03 -10.14 17.47
CA MET A 175 -5.00 -9.38 18.24
C MET A 175 -6.12 -10.28 18.80
N LEU A 176 -6.62 -11.26 18.04
CA LEU A 176 -7.56 -12.26 18.54
C LEU A 176 -7.00 -13.01 19.76
N GLU A 177 -5.73 -13.40 19.71
CA GLU A 177 -5.05 -14.08 20.82
C GLU A 177 -4.88 -13.16 22.03
N ARG A 178 -4.35 -11.93 21.84
CA ARG A 178 -4.13 -10.95 22.92
C ARG A 178 -5.43 -10.54 23.63
N TYR A 179 -6.55 -10.57 22.93
CA TYR A 179 -7.87 -10.27 23.51
C TYR A 179 -8.56 -11.49 24.11
N GLY A 180 -7.95 -12.68 24.04
CA GLY A 180 -8.54 -13.92 24.56
C GLY A 180 -9.76 -14.38 23.77
N LEU A 181 -9.82 -14.05 22.48
CA LEU A 181 -10.96 -14.32 21.60
C LEU A 181 -10.77 -15.58 20.74
N ALA A 182 -9.55 -16.12 20.66
CA ALA A 182 -9.23 -17.26 19.78
C ALA A 182 -10.10 -18.52 20.02
N ASP A 183 -10.51 -18.77 21.27
CA ASP A 183 -11.39 -19.90 21.60
C ASP A 183 -12.89 -19.60 21.38
N THR A 184 -13.24 -18.30 21.31
CA THR A 184 -14.63 -17.82 21.28
C THR A 184 -15.07 -17.39 19.88
N PHE A 185 -14.12 -17.00 19.03
CA PHE A 185 -14.35 -16.56 17.66
C PHE A 185 -13.50 -17.39 16.68
N THR A 186 -14.14 -17.90 15.64
CA THR A 186 -13.46 -18.41 14.46
C THR A 186 -12.82 -17.25 13.70
N ASN A 187 -11.52 -17.38 13.45
CA ASN A 187 -10.73 -16.45 12.64
C ASN A 187 -10.92 -16.77 11.15
N PHE A 188 -12.00 -16.26 10.57
CA PHE A 188 -12.36 -16.54 9.19
C PHE A 188 -11.58 -15.65 8.23
N ARG A 189 -10.90 -16.26 7.26
CA ARG A 189 -10.09 -15.58 6.25
C ARG A 189 -10.77 -15.68 4.88
N PRO A 190 -11.29 -14.57 4.33
CA PRO A 190 -11.78 -14.57 2.95
C PRO A 190 -10.63 -14.85 1.97
N GLY A 191 -10.96 -15.32 0.76
CA GLY A 191 -9.94 -15.56 -0.26
C GLY A 191 -9.41 -14.28 -0.92
N THR A 192 -10.21 -13.21 -0.95
CA THR A 192 -9.88 -11.94 -1.64
C THR A 192 -10.57 -10.75 -0.96
N GLY A 193 -10.08 -9.53 -1.20
CA GLY A 193 -10.71 -8.28 -0.78
C GLY A 193 -12.17 -8.17 -1.25
N PRO A 194 -12.47 -8.36 -2.55
CA PRO A 194 -13.85 -8.37 -3.04
C PRO A 194 -14.78 -9.38 -2.38
N ALA A 195 -14.25 -10.54 -1.94
CA ALA A 195 -15.04 -11.52 -1.20
C ALA A 195 -15.38 -11.03 0.22
N LEU A 196 -14.44 -10.34 0.88
CA LEU A 196 -14.68 -9.68 2.17
C LEU A 196 -15.73 -8.57 2.04
N ASP A 197 -15.55 -7.68 1.07
CA ASP A 197 -16.49 -6.60 0.74
C ASP A 197 -17.90 -7.12 0.48
N ALA A 198 -18.01 -8.18 -0.34
CA ALA A 198 -19.28 -8.83 -0.61
C ALA A 198 -19.93 -9.37 0.67
N ALA A 199 -19.17 -10.02 1.56
CA ALA A 199 -19.70 -10.52 2.83
C ALA A 199 -20.26 -9.39 3.71
N ILE A 200 -19.50 -8.29 3.84
CA ILE A 200 -19.88 -7.13 4.67
C ILE A 200 -21.12 -6.44 4.10
N LEU A 201 -21.11 -6.05 2.83
CA LEU A 201 -22.24 -5.36 2.20
C LEU A 201 -23.52 -6.22 2.23
N SER A 202 -23.37 -7.52 2.01
CA SER A 202 -24.45 -8.51 2.02
C SER A 202 -25.07 -8.65 3.42
N ALA A 203 -24.25 -8.70 4.47
CA ALA A 203 -24.70 -8.73 5.86
C ALA A 203 -25.41 -7.43 6.26
N VAL A 204 -24.81 -6.27 5.97
CA VAL A 204 -25.39 -4.94 6.26
C VAL A 204 -26.73 -4.76 5.55
N LYS A 205 -26.81 -5.08 4.25
CA LYS A 205 -28.05 -5.00 3.47
C LYS A 205 -29.17 -5.86 4.05
N ARG A 206 -28.85 -7.04 4.60
CA ARG A 206 -29.82 -7.94 5.23
C ARG A 206 -30.04 -7.68 6.73
N LYS A 207 -29.42 -6.63 7.30
CA LYS A 207 -29.41 -6.36 8.75
C LYS A 207 -28.98 -7.58 9.59
N GLN A 208 -28.01 -8.34 9.06
CA GLN A 208 -27.43 -9.50 9.74
C GLN A 208 -26.15 -9.11 10.49
N PRO A 209 -25.96 -9.59 11.74
CA PRO A 209 -24.74 -9.32 12.48
C PRO A 209 -23.49 -9.76 11.73
N ILE A 210 -22.48 -8.89 11.71
CA ILE A 210 -21.14 -9.21 11.21
C ILE A 210 -20.11 -8.48 12.07
N LEU A 211 -19.05 -9.18 12.44
CA LEU A 211 -17.84 -8.60 13.04
C LEU A 211 -16.72 -8.76 12.01
N THR A 212 -16.09 -7.66 11.62
CA THR A 212 -15.12 -7.66 10.52
C THR A 212 -13.95 -6.74 10.81
N TYR A 213 -12.77 -7.07 10.30
CA TYR A 213 -11.71 -6.11 10.09
C TYR A 213 -12.02 -5.22 8.88
N TYR A 214 -11.57 -3.96 8.92
CA TYR A 214 -11.45 -3.13 7.71
C TYR A 214 -10.50 -1.93 7.89
N TRP A 215 -10.22 -1.19 6.81
CA TRP A 215 -9.33 -0.02 6.79
C TRP A 215 -9.89 1.17 6.00
N SER A 216 -9.24 2.32 6.15
CA SER A 216 -9.43 3.56 5.39
C SER A 216 -8.05 4.04 4.93
N PRO A 217 -7.91 4.48 3.67
CA PRO A 217 -8.98 4.81 2.72
C PRO A 217 -9.51 3.61 1.92
N THR A 218 -10.83 3.57 1.75
CA THR A 218 -11.55 2.50 1.03
C THR A 218 -12.97 2.93 0.64
N PRO A 219 -13.54 2.37 -0.44
CA PRO A 219 -14.92 2.67 -0.81
C PRO A 219 -15.96 2.02 0.13
N LEU A 220 -15.64 0.89 0.77
CA LEU A 220 -16.61 0.15 1.58
C LEU A 220 -17.07 0.94 2.81
N LEU A 221 -16.18 1.65 3.52
CA LEU A 221 -16.56 2.41 4.72
C LEU A 221 -17.53 3.57 4.41
N GLY A 222 -17.53 4.08 3.17
CA GLY A 222 -18.55 5.02 2.71
C GLY A 222 -19.89 4.36 2.32
N ARG A 223 -19.88 3.06 2.02
CA ARG A 223 -21.06 2.30 1.53
C ARG A 223 -21.76 1.49 2.62
N ALA A 224 -21.07 1.21 3.73
CA ALA A 224 -21.58 0.43 4.85
C ALA A 224 -21.57 1.28 6.12
N ASP A 225 -22.73 1.39 6.78
CA ASP A 225 -22.85 2.09 8.07
C ASP A 225 -22.30 1.22 9.21
N LEU A 226 -21.00 1.37 9.43
CA LEU A 226 -20.21 0.62 10.41
C LEU A 226 -19.69 1.52 11.53
N ILE A 227 -19.52 0.95 12.71
CA ILE A 227 -18.85 1.58 13.85
C ILE A 227 -17.57 0.79 14.14
N LYS A 228 -16.46 1.52 14.27
CA LYS A 228 -15.18 0.99 14.76
C LYS A 228 -15.30 0.71 16.27
N LEU A 229 -14.97 -0.50 16.69
CA LEU A 229 -14.82 -0.85 18.09
C LEU A 229 -13.51 -0.28 18.63
N ALA A 230 -13.54 0.27 19.85
CA ALA A 230 -12.35 0.72 20.54
C ALA A 230 -11.44 -0.47 20.89
N SER A 231 -10.13 -0.30 20.73
CA SER A 231 -9.12 -1.18 21.31
C SER A 231 -8.86 -0.78 22.78
N LYS A 232 -8.09 -1.60 23.51
CA LYS A 232 -7.61 -1.25 24.85
C LYS A 232 -6.67 -0.03 24.76
N PRO A 233 -6.65 0.85 25.78
CA PRO A 233 -5.67 1.91 25.85
C PRO A 233 -4.24 1.36 25.68
N GLY A 234 -3.48 1.93 24.74
CA GLY A 234 -2.12 1.50 24.41
C GLY A 234 -2.02 0.46 23.29
N ASP A 235 -3.13 -0.14 22.84
CA ASP A 235 -3.13 -1.08 21.71
C ASP A 235 -3.30 -0.37 20.35
N GLU A 236 -3.67 0.92 20.34
CA GLU A 236 -3.69 1.71 19.10
C GLU A 236 -2.26 1.96 18.62
N LYS A 237 -1.85 1.23 17.58
CA LYS A 237 -0.57 1.48 16.91
C LYS A 237 -0.67 2.72 16.02
N ALA A 238 0.41 3.49 15.97
CA ALA A 238 0.56 4.54 14.97
C ALA A 238 0.65 3.88 13.59
N ILE A 239 -0.30 4.20 12.71
CA ILE A 239 -0.33 3.71 11.34
C ILE A 239 0.62 4.56 10.50
N THR A 240 1.58 3.90 9.86
CA THR A 240 2.52 4.52 8.94
C THR A 240 2.42 3.83 7.60
N VAL A 241 2.02 4.58 6.58
CA VAL A 241 1.95 4.12 5.20
C VAL A 241 2.98 4.89 4.38
N GLN A 242 3.86 4.16 3.70
CA GLN A 242 4.97 4.71 2.91
C GLN A 242 5.04 4.03 1.54
N ALA A 243 5.78 4.63 0.60
CA ALA A 243 6.23 3.90 -0.57
C ALA A 243 7.45 3.06 -0.16
N GLY A 244 7.33 1.74 -0.20
CA GLY A 244 8.42 0.82 0.09
C GLY A 244 9.31 0.63 -1.13
N LEU A 245 10.62 0.89 -1.01
CA LEU A 245 11.58 0.78 -2.10
C LEU A 245 12.60 -0.32 -1.81
N SER A 246 13.03 -1.03 -2.85
CA SER A 246 14.20 -1.89 -2.73
C SER A 246 15.47 -1.04 -2.56
N LYS A 247 16.45 -1.51 -1.79
CA LYS A 247 17.68 -0.76 -1.55
C LYS A 247 18.45 -0.42 -2.83
N PRO A 248 18.63 -1.32 -3.81
CA PRO A 248 19.31 -0.98 -5.06
C PRO A 248 18.57 0.10 -5.85
N PHE A 249 17.24 0.08 -5.88
CA PHE A 249 16.47 1.13 -6.55
C PHE A 249 16.64 2.48 -5.87
N TYR A 250 16.51 2.51 -4.54
CA TYR A 250 16.69 3.70 -3.73
C TYR A 250 18.06 4.38 -3.97
N GLU A 251 19.13 3.59 -4.13
CA GLU A 251 20.49 4.13 -4.33
C GLU A 251 20.80 4.55 -5.76
N ASN A 252 20.14 3.94 -6.75
CA ASN A 252 20.49 4.11 -8.17
C ASN A 252 19.44 4.90 -8.98
N ALA A 253 18.36 5.36 -8.37
CA ALA A 253 17.30 6.15 -9.01
C ALA A 253 16.91 7.39 -8.18
N PRO A 254 17.87 8.23 -7.72
CA PRO A 254 17.59 9.34 -6.81
C PRO A 254 16.54 10.33 -7.34
N GLU A 255 16.48 10.53 -8.66
CA GLU A 255 15.48 11.34 -9.34
C GLU A 255 14.06 10.79 -9.15
N LEU A 256 13.87 9.47 -9.24
CA LEU A 256 12.56 8.84 -9.06
C LEU A 256 12.21 8.71 -7.58
N VAL A 257 13.21 8.48 -6.72
CA VAL A 257 13.02 8.50 -5.26
C VAL A 257 12.49 9.85 -4.80
N ALA A 258 13.03 10.96 -5.31
CA ALA A 258 12.58 12.30 -4.98
C ALA A 258 11.11 12.56 -5.37
N VAL A 259 10.62 11.92 -6.45
CA VAL A 259 9.20 11.95 -6.83
C VAL A 259 8.37 11.14 -5.84
N LEU A 260 8.75 9.88 -5.60
CA LEU A 260 8.02 8.96 -4.72
C LEU A 260 7.95 9.46 -3.27
N GLU A 261 8.97 10.18 -2.80
CA GLU A 261 8.99 10.86 -1.50
C GLU A 261 7.92 11.94 -1.37
N LYS A 262 7.57 12.61 -2.47
CA LYS A 262 6.59 13.70 -2.50
C LYS A 262 5.17 13.22 -2.75
N VAL A 263 4.98 12.01 -3.27
CA VAL A 263 3.64 11.47 -3.53
C VAL A 263 2.83 11.48 -2.23
N ASN A 264 1.71 12.19 -2.29
CA ASN A 264 0.68 12.22 -1.26
C ASN A 264 -0.65 12.50 -1.92
N VAL A 265 -1.62 11.60 -1.71
CA VAL A 265 -3.01 11.87 -2.06
C VAL A 265 -3.76 12.17 -0.76
N PRO A 266 -4.35 13.38 -0.62
CA PRO A 266 -5.15 13.71 0.56
C PRO A 266 -6.25 12.69 0.79
N ILE A 267 -6.42 12.23 2.03
CA ILE A 267 -7.25 11.04 2.32
C ILE A 267 -8.72 11.20 1.91
N ASP A 268 -9.29 12.40 2.06
CA ASP A 268 -10.67 12.67 1.63
C ASP A 268 -10.81 12.56 0.11
N LEU A 269 -9.80 13.04 -0.62
CA LEU A 269 -9.75 12.96 -2.06
C LEU A 269 -9.55 11.51 -2.52
N LEU A 270 -8.67 10.76 -1.86
CA LEU A 270 -8.46 9.33 -2.15
C LEU A 270 -9.73 8.53 -1.91
N ASN A 271 -10.43 8.75 -0.80
CA ASN A 271 -11.73 8.12 -0.52
C ASN A 271 -12.77 8.44 -1.60
N LYS A 272 -12.82 9.69 -2.07
CA LYS A 272 -13.72 10.10 -3.16
C LYS A 272 -13.37 9.38 -4.48
N ALA A 273 -12.10 9.37 -4.87
CA ALA A 273 -11.65 8.70 -6.08
C ALA A 273 -11.96 7.20 -6.06
N LEU A 274 -11.75 6.53 -4.91
CA LEU A 274 -12.08 5.12 -4.73
C LEU A 274 -13.60 4.87 -4.77
N ALA A 275 -14.40 5.78 -4.23
CA ALA A 275 -15.86 5.69 -4.30
C ALA A 275 -16.35 5.81 -5.76
N GLU A 276 -15.84 6.78 -6.52
CA GLU A 276 -16.16 6.95 -7.95
C GLU A 276 -15.71 5.74 -8.77
N GLN A 277 -14.48 5.25 -8.55
CA GLN A 277 -13.98 4.03 -9.19
C GLN A 277 -14.92 2.84 -8.94
N ALA A 278 -15.39 2.65 -7.70
CA ALA A 278 -16.30 1.58 -7.34
C ALA A 278 -17.71 1.77 -7.94
N GLU A 279 -18.23 3.00 -7.97
CA GLU A 279 -19.55 3.33 -8.55
C GLU A 279 -19.58 3.06 -10.06
N TYR A 280 -18.55 3.52 -10.77
CA TYR A 280 -18.44 3.36 -12.22
C TYR A 280 -17.78 2.05 -12.65
N LYS A 281 -17.36 1.21 -11.70
CA LYS A 281 -16.67 -0.07 -11.93
C LYS A 281 -15.44 0.09 -12.83
N GLN A 282 -14.69 1.16 -12.60
CA GLN A 282 -13.47 1.45 -13.35
C GLN A 282 -12.34 0.54 -12.89
N ASP A 283 -11.49 0.12 -13.83
CA ASP A 283 -10.20 -0.44 -13.49
C ASP A 283 -9.26 0.65 -12.96
N ALA A 284 -8.20 0.24 -12.27
CA ALA A 284 -7.26 1.16 -11.66
C ALA A 284 -6.55 2.09 -12.68
N PRO A 285 -6.14 1.64 -13.89
CA PRO A 285 -5.57 2.53 -14.90
C PRO A 285 -6.54 3.63 -15.36
N THR A 286 -7.82 3.30 -15.56
CA THR A 286 -8.84 4.29 -15.93
C THR A 286 -9.07 5.29 -14.81
N ALA A 287 -9.17 4.82 -13.56
CA ALA A 287 -9.35 5.67 -12.40
C ALA A 287 -8.13 6.59 -12.16
N ALA A 288 -6.90 6.08 -12.33
CA ALA A 288 -5.68 6.87 -12.21
C ALA A 288 -5.62 7.98 -13.27
N ARG A 289 -5.91 7.68 -14.54
CA ARG A 289 -5.99 8.72 -15.59
C ARG A 289 -7.07 9.76 -15.31
N ALA A 290 -8.24 9.34 -14.83
CA ALA A 290 -9.30 10.27 -14.44
C ALA A 290 -8.87 11.18 -13.28
N PHE A 291 -8.20 10.62 -12.27
CA PHE A 291 -7.64 11.38 -11.15
C PHE A 291 -6.60 12.41 -11.63
N LEU A 292 -5.62 11.99 -12.44
CA LEU A 292 -4.57 12.88 -12.93
C LEU A 292 -5.16 14.04 -13.77
N LYS A 293 -6.19 13.79 -14.58
CA LYS A 293 -6.90 14.84 -15.32
C LYS A 293 -7.65 15.82 -14.41
N ALA A 294 -8.25 15.31 -13.35
CA ALA A 294 -9.10 16.10 -12.46
C ALA A 294 -8.31 16.89 -11.41
N HIS A 295 -7.09 16.45 -11.06
CA HIS A 295 -6.33 16.95 -9.91
C HIS A 295 -4.87 17.32 -10.22
N PRO A 296 -4.58 18.13 -11.25
CA PRO A 296 -3.21 18.63 -11.51
C PRO A 296 -2.62 19.39 -10.33
N ASP A 297 -3.45 20.09 -9.55
CA ASP A 297 -3.05 20.78 -8.33
C ASP A 297 -2.44 19.86 -7.27
N VAL A 298 -2.78 18.57 -7.28
CA VAL A 298 -2.24 17.60 -6.33
C VAL A 298 -0.93 17.00 -6.83
N TRP A 299 -0.89 16.52 -8.08
CA TRP A 299 0.24 15.75 -8.56
C TRP A 299 1.37 16.58 -9.18
N HIS A 300 1.13 17.86 -9.53
CA HIS A 300 2.20 18.78 -9.93
C HIS A 300 3.22 19.00 -8.80
N GLU A 301 2.81 18.87 -7.53
CA GLU A 301 3.72 18.96 -6.39
C GLU A 301 4.68 17.76 -6.28
N TRP A 302 4.37 16.65 -6.97
CA TRP A 302 5.19 15.43 -6.92
C TRP A 302 6.38 15.48 -7.88
N VAL A 303 6.24 16.21 -8.98
CA VAL A 303 7.18 16.22 -10.11
C VAL A 303 7.73 17.61 -10.39
N ASP A 304 8.71 17.72 -11.28
CA ASP A 304 9.13 19.01 -11.82
C ASP A 304 8.23 19.45 -13.00
N ALA A 305 8.41 20.69 -13.45
CA ALA A 305 7.59 21.29 -14.50
C ALA A 305 7.74 20.59 -15.87
N ALA A 306 8.89 19.97 -16.16
CA ALA A 306 9.11 19.28 -17.43
C ALA A 306 8.34 17.96 -17.44
N ALA A 307 8.48 17.16 -16.39
CA ALA A 307 7.72 15.92 -16.21
C ALA A 307 6.21 16.19 -16.16
N ALA A 308 5.77 17.31 -15.54
CA ALA A 308 4.36 17.68 -15.53
C ALA A 308 3.79 17.92 -16.94
N GLN A 309 4.54 18.63 -17.80
CA GLN A 309 4.12 18.88 -19.19
C GLN A 309 3.98 17.58 -19.99
N GLU A 310 4.92 16.64 -19.84
CA GLU A 310 4.86 15.34 -20.53
C GLU A 310 3.67 14.50 -20.05
N ILE A 311 3.42 14.47 -18.74
CA ILE A 311 2.25 13.79 -18.17
C ILE A 311 0.96 14.42 -18.74
N GLU A 312 0.79 15.75 -18.67
CA GLU A 312 -0.39 16.43 -19.21
C GLU A 312 -0.63 16.14 -20.69
N ALA A 313 0.44 16.11 -21.50
CA ALA A 313 0.35 15.79 -22.92
C ALA A 313 -0.10 14.34 -23.20
N SER A 314 0.14 13.42 -22.26
CA SER A 314 -0.20 12.00 -22.37
C SER A 314 -1.62 11.63 -21.91
N LEU A 315 -2.32 12.53 -21.19
CA LEU A 315 -3.59 12.25 -20.51
C LEU A 315 -4.80 12.31 -21.45
#